data_AF-A0A0C9YND7-F1
#
_entry.id   AF-A0A0C9YND7-F1
#
_cell.length_a   1.000
_cell.length_b   1.000
_cell.length_c   1.000
_cell.angle_alpha   90.00
_cell.angle_beta   90.00
_cell.angle_gamma   90.00
#
_symmetry.space_group_name_H-M   'P 1'
#
loop_
_entity.id
_entity.type
_entity.pdbx_description
1 polymer ?
#
loop_
_entity_poly.entity_id
_entity_poly.type
_entity_poly.pdbx_seq_one_letter_code
_entity_poly.pdbx_strand_id
1 'polypeptide(L)'
;LGFVDMLNLLRWGVTSSEVVQAFRALARPVSYTDGIGPTELYPLRAEVERANRARLDALPGSGTRYDATDTPGINSYGEKVSIPQMECLLDRLVAPRSILLKAGAQVMLIKVGRFLRRMNYRDAAILENLVQGQLVNGSVGQVIGFRTAQEASQSLTDIGTEEGLKGNKAEALRAVTRYNDAKWPVVRFTNGRELLCVPTEFTVNNANGEIEASRWQVCWRGLL
;
A
#
# COMPACT_ATOMS: atom_id res chain seq x y z
N LEU A 1 5.03 35.09 -10.07
CA LEU A 1 3.75 34.47 -9.66
C LEU A 1 3.96 33.50 -8.49
N GLY A 2 3.01 33.43 -7.54
CA GLY A 2 3.01 32.37 -6.53
C GLY A 2 2.64 31.01 -7.13
N PHE A 3 3.07 29.91 -6.51
CA PHE A 3 2.77 28.54 -6.98
C PHE A 3 1.27 28.29 -7.15
N VAL A 4 0.47 28.73 -6.17
CA VAL A 4 -0.99 28.59 -6.18
C VAL A 4 -1.62 29.34 -7.34
N ASP A 5 -1.12 30.54 -7.65
CA ASP A 5 -1.64 31.37 -8.75
C ASP A 5 -1.40 30.70 -10.11
N MET A 6 -0.22 30.11 -10.30
CA MET A 6 0.11 29.39 -11.53
C MET A 6 -0.80 28.16 -11.74
N LEU A 7 -1.10 27.42 -10.68
CA LEU A 7 -2.04 26.28 -10.75
C LEU A 7 -3.47 26.73 -11.05
N ASN A 8 -3.91 27.85 -10.46
CA ASN A 8 -5.23 28.41 -10.75
C ASN A 8 -5.35 28.87 -12.21
N LEU A 9 -4.32 29.50 -12.77
CA LEU A 9 -4.32 29.90 -14.18
C LEU A 9 -4.43 28.67 -15.11
N LEU A 10 -3.67 27.62 -14.83
CA LEU A 10 -3.78 26.35 -15.58
C LEU A 10 -5.17 25.72 -15.47
N ARG A 11 -5.81 25.78 -14.29
CA ARG A 11 -7.17 25.27 -14.08
C ARG A 11 -8.19 25.94 -15.00
N TRP A 12 -8.00 27.21 -15.32
CA TRP A 12 -8.85 27.97 -16.25
C TRP A 12 -8.40 27.88 -17.72
N GLY A 13 -7.33 27.13 -18.01
CA GLY A 13 -6.75 27.05 -19.35
C GLY A 13 -6.01 28.32 -19.78
N VAL A 14 -5.67 29.22 -18.85
CA VAL A 14 -4.95 30.45 -19.14
C VAL A 14 -3.45 30.22 -18.98
N THR A 15 -2.72 30.19 -20.09
CA THR A 15 -1.26 30.01 -20.09
C THR A 15 -0.56 31.26 -20.62
N SER A 16 -0.03 32.09 -19.73
CA SER A 16 0.87 33.18 -20.12
C SER A 16 2.30 32.68 -20.35
N SER A 17 3.11 33.47 -21.06
CA SER A 17 4.53 33.18 -21.28
C SER A 17 5.31 33.05 -19.96
N GLU A 18 4.99 33.86 -18.95
CA GLU A 18 5.58 33.79 -17.61
C GLU A 18 5.31 32.43 -16.94
N VAL A 19 4.06 31.94 -16.99
CA VAL A 19 3.68 30.63 -16.44
C VAL A 19 4.41 29.50 -17.15
N VAL A 20 4.49 29.54 -18.49
CA VAL A 20 5.20 28.52 -19.29
C VAL A 20 6.69 28.49 -18.94
N GLN A 21 7.33 29.65 -18.80
CA GLN A 21 8.74 29.74 -18.43
C GLN A 21 9.00 29.19 -17.03
N ALA A 22 8.11 29.49 -16.07
CA ALA A 22 8.18 28.96 -14.72
C ALA A 22 8.09 27.42 -14.68
N PHE A 23 7.15 26.81 -15.42
CA PHE A 23 7.05 25.35 -15.49
C PHE A 23 8.26 24.70 -16.18
N ARG A 24 8.80 25.32 -17.25
CA ARG A 24 10.03 24.82 -17.90
C ARG A 24 11.23 24.82 -16.96
N ALA A 25 11.34 25.82 -16.08
CA ALA A 25 12.41 25.86 -15.08
C ALA A 25 12.33 24.71 -14.05
N LEU A 26 11.16 24.06 -13.91
CA LEU A 26 11.00 22.91 -13.01
C LEU A 26 11.61 21.60 -13.55
N ALA A 27 12.00 21.55 -14.83
CA ALA A 27 12.59 20.37 -15.47
C ALA A 27 14.00 19.99 -14.96
N ARG A 28 14.56 20.78 -14.04
CA ARG A 28 15.81 20.47 -13.34
C ARG A 28 15.71 19.14 -12.56
N PRO A 29 16.80 18.37 -12.43
CA PRO A 29 16.85 17.20 -11.56
C PRO A 29 16.56 17.55 -10.09
N VAL A 30 15.82 16.70 -9.39
CA VAL A 30 15.52 16.86 -7.96
C VAL A 30 16.26 15.76 -7.20
N SER A 31 16.93 16.13 -6.11
CA SER A 31 17.61 15.19 -5.22
C SER A 31 16.84 15.05 -3.91
N TYR A 32 16.68 13.82 -3.44
CA TYR A 32 15.98 13.46 -2.22
C TYR A 32 16.95 12.79 -1.25
N THR A 33 16.91 13.18 0.02
CA THR A 33 17.84 12.71 1.07
C THR A 33 17.27 11.62 1.96
N ASP A 34 15.97 11.33 1.85
CA ASP A 34 15.23 10.37 2.67
C ASP A 34 15.19 8.95 2.08
N GLY A 35 15.83 8.74 0.92
CA GLY A 35 15.86 7.45 0.22
C GLY A 35 14.56 7.13 -0.52
N ILE A 36 13.59 8.05 -0.55
CA ILE A 36 12.36 7.92 -1.31
C ILE A 36 12.46 8.80 -2.56
N GLY A 37 12.36 8.17 -3.71
CA GLY A 37 12.44 8.84 -5.00
C GLY A 37 11.17 9.62 -5.34
N PRO A 38 11.23 10.53 -6.33
CA PRO A 38 10.04 11.23 -6.80
C PRO A 38 9.03 10.25 -7.37
N THR A 39 7.76 10.46 -7.03
CA THR A 39 6.65 9.81 -7.72
C THR A 39 6.45 10.47 -9.09
N GLU A 40 6.75 9.73 -10.16
CA GLU A 40 6.43 10.17 -11.53
C GLU A 40 4.94 9.98 -11.83
N LEU A 41 4.39 10.82 -12.71
CA LEU A 41 3.00 10.73 -13.13
C LEU A 41 2.95 10.45 -14.62
N TYR A 42 2.17 9.45 -15.01
CA TYR A 42 1.99 9.07 -16.41
C TYR A 42 0.51 9.12 -16.79
N PRO A 43 0.17 9.51 -18.03
CA PRO A 43 -1.21 9.54 -18.47
C PRO A 43 -1.82 8.14 -18.63
N LEU A 44 -1.03 7.13 -19.00
CA LEU A 44 -1.52 5.77 -19.21
C LEU A 44 -1.04 4.79 -18.14
N ARG A 45 -1.93 3.87 -17.72
CA ARG A 45 -1.59 2.78 -16.78
C ARG A 45 -0.41 1.93 -17.29
N ALA A 46 -0.37 1.64 -18.58
CA ALA A 46 0.70 0.83 -19.17
C ALA A 46 2.09 1.49 -19.03
N GLU A 47 2.15 2.82 -19.04
CA GLU A 47 3.40 3.57 -18.85
C GLU A 47 3.86 3.51 -17.39
N VAL A 48 2.92 3.66 -16.44
CA VAL A 48 3.19 3.46 -15.00
C VAL A 48 3.74 2.05 -14.75
N GLU A 49 3.08 1.02 -15.27
CA GLU A 49 3.50 -0.37 -15.06
C GLU A 49 4.87 -0.66 -15.70
N ARG A 50 5.17 -0.08 -16.87
CA ARG A 50 6.48 -0.20 -17.51
C ARG A 50 7.57 0.50 -16.70
N ALA A 51 7.34 1.72 -16.23
CA ALA A 51 8.29 2.47 -15.41
C ALA A 51 8.56 1.77 -14.06
N ASN A 52 7.50 1.31 -13.38
CA ASN A 52 7.59 0.53 -12.15
C ASN A 52 8.41 -0.74 -12.35
N ARG A 53 8.16 -1.48 -13.43
CA ARG A 53 8.88 -2.72 -13.73
C ARG A 53 10.36 -2.46 -14.02
N ALA A 54 10.67 -1.45 -14.83
CA ALA A 54 12.06 -1.08 -15.11
C ALA A 54 12.84 -0.74 -13.83
N ARG A 55 12.24 0.01 -12.90
CA ARG A 55 12.85 0.33 -11.59
C ARG A 55 13.02 -0.91 -10.72
N LEU A 56 11.99 -1.76 -10.63
CA LEU A 56 12.06 -3.00 -9.88
C LEU A 56 13.13 -3.95 -10.45
N ASP A 57 13.25 -4.04 -11.77
CA ASP A 57 14.24 -4.89 -12.44
C ASP A 57 15.67 -4.40 -12.21
N ALA A 58 15.86 -3.07 -12.16
CA ALA A 58 17.15 -2.44 -11.83
C ALA A 58 17.59 -2.67 -10.37
N LEU A 59 16.68 -2.99 -9.45
CA LEU A 59 17.04 -3.30 -8.06
C LEU A 59 17.78 -4.65 -7.96
N PRO A 60 18.88 -4.70 -7.17
CA PRO A 60 19.61 -5.94 -6.93
C PRO A 60 18.78 -6.93 -6.10
N GLY A 61 19.17 -8.20 -6.14
CA GLY A 61 18.56 -9.26 -5.35
C GLY A 61 17.36 -9.95 -6.04
N SER A 62 16.91 -11.04 -5.43
CA SER A 62 15.79 -11.83 -5.90
C SER A 62 14.45 -11.17 -5.55
N GLY A 63 13.52 -11.16 -6.50
CA GLY A 63 12.15 -10.74 -6.25
C GLY A 63 11.31 -11.85 -5.60
N THR A 64 10.45 -11.47 -4.67
CA THR A 64 9.43 -12.34 -4.06
C THR A 64 8.08 -12.01 -4.65
N ARG A 65 7.39 -13.02 -5.20
CA ARG A 65 6.07 -12.87 -5.80
C ARG A 65 4.98 -13.20 -4.78
N TYR A 66 3.95 -12.36 -4.72
CA TYR A 66 2.75 -12.57 -3.91
C TYR A 66 1.52 -12.62 -4.81
N ASP A 67 0.87 -13.78 -4.84
CA ASP A 67 -0.35 -14.00 -5.61
C ASP A 67 -1.57 -13.84 -4.70
N ALA A 68 -2.58 -13.14 -5.21
CA ALA A 68 -3.81 -12.89 -4.49
C ALA A 68 -4.68 -14.15 -4.39
N THR A 69 -5.50 -14.21 -3.33
CA THR A 69 -6.58 -15.18 -3.21
C THR A 69 -7.91 -14.48 -3.43
N ASP A 70 -8.60 -14.81 -4.52
CA ASP A 70 -9.87 -14.20 -4.91
C ASP A 70 -11.04 -15.14 -4.55
N THR A 71 -12.13 -14.58 -4.01
CA THR A 71 -13.32 -15.34 -3.59
C THR A 71 -14.60 -14.73 -4.18
N PRO A 72 -15.48 -15.53 -4.83
CA PRO A 72 -16.74 -15.02 -5.37
C PRO A 72 -17.78 -14.88 -4.26
N GLY A 73 -18.55 -13.79 -4.31
CA GLY A 73 -19.66 -13.52 -3.42
C GLY A 73 -21.02 -13.66 -4.13
N ILE A 74 -21.94 -12.76 -3.80
CA ILE A 74 -23.34 -12.78 -4.26
C ILE A 74 -23.68 -11.49 -5.01
N ASN A 75 -24.33 -11.60 -6.17
CA ASN A 75 -24.79 -10.46 -6.95
C ASN A 75 -26.05 -9.81 -6.34
N SER A 76 -26.51 -8.69 -6.87
CA SER A 76 -27.70 -8.00 -6.37
C SER A 76 -29.01 -8.80 -6.47
N TYR A 77 -29.02 -9.93 -7.17
CA TYR A 77 -30.16 -10.84 -7.32
C TYR A 77 -30.12 -12.03 -6.36
N GLY A 78 -29.13 -12.10 -5.47
CA GLY A 78 -28.98 -13.23 -4.54
C GLY A 78 -28.29 -14.46 -5.16
N GLU A 79 -27.73 -14.33 -6.36
CA GLU A 79 -27.07 -15.42 -7.07
C GLU A 79 -25.56 -15.39 -6.87
N LYS A 80 -24.93 -16.56 -6.87
CA LYS A 80 -23.47 -16.67 -6.77
C LYS A 80 -22.81 -16.08 -8.01
N VAL A 81 -21.84 -15.20 -7.79
CA VAL A 81 -21.05 -14.58 -8.86
C VAL A 81 -20.18 -15.63 -9.55
N SER A 82 -20.19 -15.64 -10.89
CA SER A 82 -19.32 -16.53 -11.67
C SER A 82 -17.86 -16.08 -11.63
N ILE A 83 -16.91 -16.99 -11.88
CA ILE A 83 -15.48 -16.68 -11.87
C ILE A 83 -15.12 -15.53 -12.85
N PRO A 84 -15.59 -15.51 -14.11
CA PRO A 84 -15.27 -14.42 -15.04
C PRO A 84 -15.84 -13.06 -14.59
N GLN A 85 -17.03 -13.05 -13.97
CA GLN A 85 -17.61 -11.84 -13.40
C GLN A 85 -16.78 -11.33 -12.21
N MET A 86 -16.39 -12.23 -11.30
CA MET A 86 -15.52 -11.91 -10.17
C MET A 86 -14.19 -11.32 -10.65
N GLU A 87 -13.53 -11.92 -11.64
CA GLU A 87 -12.28 -11.39 -12.21
C GLU A 87 -12.47 -9.98 -12.76
N CYS A 88 -13.55 -9.73 -13.52
CA CYS A 88 -13.85 -8.40 -14.06
C CYS A 88 -14.13 -7.37 -12.95
N LEU A 89 -14.77 -7.76 -11.85
CA LEU A 89 -15.03 -6.89 -10.71
C LEU A 89 -13.73 -6.53 -9.98
N LEU A 90 -12.89 -7.54 -9.72
CA LEU A 90 -11.65 -7.37 -8.96
C LEU A 90 -10.53 -6.69 -9.76
N ASP A 91 -10.55 -6.72 -11.10
CA ASP A 91 -9.61 -5.98 -11.95
C ASP A 91 -9.73 -4.46 -11.81
N ARG A 92 -10.84 -3.96 -11.24
CA ARG A 92 -11.04 -2.55 -10.94
C ARG A 92 -10.39 -2.12 -9.62
N LEU A 93 -10.02 -3.08 -8.77
CA LEU A 93 -9.39 -2.79 -7.48
C LEU A 93 -7.98 -2.23 -7.66
N VAL A 94 -7.56 -1.43 -6.69
CA VAL A 94 -6.19 -0.92 -6.61
C VAL A 94 -5.19 -2.05 -6.30
N ALA A 95 -5.65 -3.09 -5.61
CA ALA A 95 -4.85 -4.26 -5.25
C ALA A 95 -4.67 -5.21 -6.46
N PRO A 96 -3.44 -5.40 -6.95
CA PRO A 96 -3.19 -6.24 -8.11
C PRO A 96 -3.38 -7.73 -7.77
N ARG A 97 -3.72 -8.53 -8.79
CA ARG A 97 -3.81 -9.99 -8.65
C ARG A 97 -2.47 -10.64 -8.28
N SER A 98 -1.36 -10.04 -8.71
CA SER A 98 -0.02 -10.51 -8.39
C SER A 98 0.93 -9.33 -8.29
N ILE A 99 1.82 -9.35 -7.30
CA ILE A 99 2.84 -8.33 -7.12
C ILE A 99 4.21 -8.97 -6.88
N LEU A 100 5.23 -8.45 -7.55
CA LEU A 100 6.62 -8.81 -7.35
C LEU A 100 7.29 -7.69 -6.55
N LEU A 101 7.97 -8.04 -5.46
CA LEU A 101 8.66 -7.08 -4.60
C LEU A 101 10.13 -7.49 -4.41
N LYS A 102 11.01 -6.51 -4.31
CA LYS A 102 12.43 -6.67 -3.97
C LYS A 102 12.78 -5.75 -2.80
N ALA A 103 13.85 -6.09 -2.08
CA ALA A 103 14.44 -5.14 -1.13
C ALA A 103 14.90 -3.88 -1.90
N GLY A 104 14.66 -2.70 -1.33
CA GLY A 104 14.87 -1.40 -1.95
C GLY A 104 13.69 -0.88 -2.78
N ALA A 105 12.66 -1.69 -3.03
CA ALA A 105 11.49 -1.26 -3.82
C ALA A 105 10.66 -0.23 -3.05
N GLN A 106 10.27 0.85 -3.76
CA GLN A 106 9.34 1.85 -3.25
C GLN A 106 7.90 1.35 -3.40
N VAL A 107 7.09 1.58 -2.38
CA VAL A 107 5.71 1.08 -2.32
C VAL A 107 4.77 2.11 -1.71
N MET A 108 3.50 2.09 -2.13
CA MET A 108 2.41 2.84 -1.49
C MET A 108 1.57 1.93 -0.64
N LEU A 109 1.19 2.38 0.53
CA LEU A 109 0.09 1.80 1.29
C LEU A 109 -1.23 2.09 0.56
N ILE A 110 -1.96 1.07 0.14
CA ILE A 110 -3.24 1.21 -0.59
C ILE A 110 -4.47 0.92 0.27
N LYS A 111 -4.27 0.39 1.47
CA LYS A 111 -5.32 0.19 2.49
C LYS A 111 -4.72 0.33 3.88
N VAL A 112 -5.33 1.16 4.71
CA VAL A 112 -4.89 1.33 6.11
C VAL A 112 -5.35 0.12 6.91
N GLY A 113 -4.39 -0.63 7.45
CA GLY A 113 -4.64 -1.57 8.55
C GLY A 113 -4.43 -0.89 9.90
N ARG A 114 -4.93 -1.50 10.97
CA ARG A 114 -4.48 -1.16 12.33
C ARG A 114 -3.22 -1.96 12.66
N PHE A 115 -2.34 -1.36 13.48
CA PHE A 115 -0.99 -1.88 13.71
C PHE A 115 -0.87 -2.56 15.07
N LEU A 116 -0.10 -3.65 15.10
CA LEU A 116 0.17 -4.40 16.34
C LEU A 116 1.34 -3.77 17.05
N ARG A 117 1.09 -2.72 17.85
CA ARG A 117 2.15 -2.17 18.70
C ARG A 117 2.37 -3.13 19.87
N ARG A 118 3.62 -3.56 20.08
CA ARG A 118 4.00 -4.31 21.29
C ARG A 118 3.58 -3.50 22.53
N MET A 119 2.72 -4.09 23.37
CA MET A 119 2.54 -3.62 24.74
C MET A 119 3.85 -3.80 25.51
N ASN A 120 4.45 -2.72 25.99
CA ASN A 120 5.27 -2.80 27.19
C ASN A 120 4.30 -2.83 28.38
N TYR A 121 4.45 -3.83 29.24
CA TYR A 121 3.57 -4.19 30.37
C TYR A 121 3.33 -3.08 31.43
N ARG A 122 3.82 -1.84 31.23
CA ARG A 122 3.72 -0.75 32.20
C ARG A 122 2.81 0.41 31.81
N ASP A 123 2.46 0.57 30.53
CA ASP A 123 1.76 1.79 30.04
C ASP A 123 0.49 1.48 29.22
N ALA A 124 -0.30 0.50 29.66
CA ALA A 124 -1.48 0.00 28.95
C ALA A 124 -2.64 1.02 28.82
N ALA A 125 -2.58 2.19 29.46
CA ALA A 125 -3.73 3.09 29.56
C ALA A 125 -3.70 4.35 28.66
N ILE A 126 -2.59 4.66 27.96
CA ILE A 126 -2.45 5.99 27.31
C ILE A 126 -2.45 5.96 25.77
N LEU A 127 -2.38 4.79 25.12
CA LEU A 127 -2.09 4.73 23.67
C LEU A 127 -3.23 4.28 22.75
N GLU A 128 -4.42 3.97 23.27
CA GLU A 128 -5.55 3.54 22.44
C GLU A 128 -6.03 4.61 21.46
N ASN A 129 -5.74 5.89 21.72
CA ASN A 129 -6.21 7.02 20.92
C ASN A 129 -5.13 7.70 20.03
N LEU A 130 -3.87 7.26 20.06
CA LEU A 130 -2.76 7.98 19.38
C LEU A 130 -2.25 7.34 18.07
N VAL A 131 -2.85 6.23 17.64
CA VAL A 131 -2.42 5.48 16.43
C VAL A 131 -3.36 5.71 15.23
N GLN A 132 -4.38 6.56 15.39
CA GLN A 132 -5.14 7.08 14.26
C GLN A 132 -4.34 8.23 13.61
N GLY A 133 -4.01 8.09 12.32
CA GLY A 133 -3.51 9.21 11.50
C GLY A 133 -2.02 9.24 11.14
N GLN A 134 -1.20 8.27 11.57
CA GLN A 134 0.23 8.28 11.20
C GLN A 134 0.54 7.66 9.84
N LEU A 135 -0.29 6.71 9.40
CA LEU A 135 -0.20 6.08 8.08
C LEU A 135 -1.60 6.10 7.47
N VAL A 136 -1.66 6.55 6.23
CA VAL A 136 -2.90 6.73 5.48
C VAL A 136 -2.77 6.04 4.13
N ASN A 137 -3.89 5.80 3.45
CA ASN A 137 -3.82 5.43 2.04
C ASN A 137 -3.03 6.50 1.29
N GLY A 138 -2.00 6.10 0.56
CA GLY A 138 -1.04 7.00 -0.07
C GLY A 138 0.30 7.14 0.67
N SER A 139 0.45 6.64 1.90
CA SER A 139 1.74 6.68 2.59
C SER A 139 2.79 5.87 1.84
N VAL A 140 3.94 6.48 1.58
CA VAL A 140 5.04 5.89 0.80
C VAL A 140 6.12 5.34 1.74
N GLY A 141 6.68 4.20 1.38
CA GLY A 141 7.80 3.59 2.08
C GLY A 141 8.67 2.74 1.16
N GLN A 142 9.74 2.21 1.72
CA GLN A 142 10.69 1.34 1.05
C GLN A 142 10.70 -0.05 1.68
N VAL A 143 10.69 -1.10 0.85
CA VAL A 143 10.86 -2.49 1.31
C VAL A 143 12.29 -2.67 1.82
N ILE A 144 12.47 -2.90 3.11
CA ILE A 144 13.79 -3.10 3.73
C ILE A 144 14.18 -4.58 3.85
N GLY A 145 13.24 -5.50 3.59
CA GLY A 145 13.49 -6.94 3.63
C GLY A 145 12.21 -7.75 3.69
N PHE A 146 12.35 -9.05 3.94
CA PHE A 146 11.24 -10.00 4.05
C PHE A 146 11.41 -10.84 5.30
N ARG A 147 10.35 -10.95 6.12
CA ARG A 147 10.36 -11.66 7.40
C ARG A 147 9.10 -12.48 7.58
N THR A 148 9.20 -13.57 8.33
CA THR A 148 8.01 -14.27 8.85
C THR A 148 7.36 -13.43 9.95
N ALA A 149 6.10 -13.73 10.29
CA ALA A 149 5.43 -13.06 11.39
C ALA A 149 6.11 -13.31 12.76
N GLN A 150 6.72 -14.49 12.95
CA GLN A 150 7.50 -14.79 14.15
C GLN A 150 8.78 -13.95 14.24
N GLU A 151 9.54 -13.82 13.14
CA GLU A 151 10.74 -12.97 13.09
C GLU A 151 10.40 -11.50 13.38
N ALA A 152 9.32 -10.98 12.80
CA ALA A 152 8.87 -9.60 13.03
C ALA A 152 8.47 -9.36 14.50
N SER A 153 7.79 -10.33 15.12
CA SER A 153 7.41 -10.26 16.54
C SER A 153 8.61 -10.18 17.48
N GLN A 154 9.73 -10.81 17.11
CA GLN A 154 10.97 -10.77 17.88
C GLN A 154 11.75 -9.45 17.67
N SER A 155 11.65 -8.83 16.50
CA SER A 155 12.47 -7.68 16.09
C SER A 155 11.84 -6.29 16.29
N LEU A 156 10.81 -6.15 17.14
CA LEU A 156 10.06 -4.90 17.36
C LEU A 156 9.42 -4.31 16.09
N THR A 157 9.18 -5.13 15.06
CA THR A 157 8.49 -4.70 13.85
C THR A 157 6.99 -4.89 14.04
N ASP A 158 6.22 -3.80 13.92
CA ASP A 158 4.75 -3.86 14.00
C ASP A 158 4.22 -4.73 12.85
N ILE A 159 3.14 -5.49 13.05
CA ILE A 159 2.46 -6.21 11.96
C ILE A 159 1.20 -5.40 11.58
N GLY A 160 0.98 -5.16 10.29
CA GLY A 160 -0.21 -4.47 9.79
C GLY A 160 -1.35 -5.46 9.53
N THR A 161 -2.43 -5.42 10.32
CA THR A 161 -3.62 -6.27 10.09
C THR A 161 -4.87 -5.42 9.89
N GLU A 162 -5.94 -5.96 9.28
CA GLU A 162 -7.17 -5.20 9.05
C GLU A 162 -7.85 -4.74 10.33
N GLU A 163 -8.04 -5.66 11.26
CA GLU A 163 -8.80 -5.38 12.46
C GLU A 163 -7.98 -4.60 13.47
N GLY A 164 -6.65 -4.73 13.42
CA GLY A 164 -5.77 -4.42 14.53
C GLY A 164 -6.14 -5.26 15.73
N LEU A 165 -5.15 -5.78 16.42
CA LEU A 165 -5.48 -6.50 17.63
C LEU A 165 -5.88 -5.47 18.66
N LYS A 166 -7.03 -5.71 19.27
CA LYS A 166 -7.60 -4.82 20.30
C LYS A 166 -6.81 -4.95 21.61
N GLY A 167 -5.49 -4.81 21.54
CA GLY A 167 -4.58 -5.06 22.65
C GLY A 167 -4.57 -6.50 23.17
N ASN A 168 -5.32 -7.44 22.57
CA ASN A 168 -5.48 -8.78 23.12
C ASN A 168 -4.35 -9.72 22.67
N LYS A 169 -3.59 -10.23 23.64
CA LYS A 169 -2.48 -11.18 23.45
C LYS A 169 -2.88 -12.42 22.64
N ALA A 170 -4.10 -12.91 22.81
CA ALA A 170 -4.60 -14.09 22.08
C ALA A 170 -4.71 -13.81 20.58
N GLU A 171 -5.15 -12.61 20.21
CA GLU A 171 -5.24 -12.22 18.81
C GLU A 171 -3.82 -12.04 18.23
N ALA A 172 -2.86 -11.56 19.02
CA ALA A 172 -1.46 -11.39 18.59
C ALA A 172 -0.80 -12.71 18.23
N LEU A 173 -1.02 -13.70 19.06
CA LEU A 173 -0.56 -15.05 18.80
C LEU A 173 -1.24 -15.64 17.55
N ARG A 174 -2.54 -15.38 17.35
CA ARG A 174 -3.27 -15.83 16.15
C ARG A 174 -2.72 -15.19 14.87
N ALA A 175 -2.47 -13.88 14.87
CA ALA A 175 -1.91 -13.18 13.73
C ALA A 175 -0.51 -13.71 13.39
N VAL A 176 0.35 -13.91 14.41
CA VAL A 176 1.67 -14.52 14.21
C VAL A 176 1.54 -15.92 13.63
N THR A 177 0.67 -16.77 14.19
CA THR A 177 0.47 -18.14 13.71
C THR A 177 -0.06 -18.17 12.27
N ARG A 178 -1.02 -17.30 11.94
CA ARG A 178 -1.66 -17.23 10.62
C ARG A 178 -0.69 -16.85 9.50
N TYR A 179 0.29 -16.00 9.78
CA TYR A 179 1.19 -15.43 8.77
C TYR A 179 2.64 -15.91 8.92
N ASN A 180 2.88 -17.05 9.59
CA ASN A 180 4.23 -17.59 9.79
C ASN A 180 4.68 -18.55 8.68
N ASP A 181 3.76 -18.96 7.81
CA ASP A 181 3.97 -19.91 6.73
C ASP A 181 4.80 -19.35 5.56
N ALA A 182 4.88 -18.02 5.45
CA ALA A 182 5.62 -17.32 4.43
C ALA A 182 6.39 -16.12 4.99
N LYS A 183 7.35 -15.62 4.19
CA LYS A 183 8.00 -14.34 4.43
C LYS A 183 7.23 -13.22 3.76
N TRP A 184 6.94 -12.17 4.51
CA TRP A 184 6.20 -10.99 4.10
C TRP A 184 7.11 -9.77 4.05
N PRO A 185 6.83 -8.78 3.19
CA PRO A 185 7.66 -7.59 3.08
C PRO A 185 7.64 -6.81 4.39
N VAL A 186 8.78 -6.24 4.76
CA VAL A 186 8.90 -5.24 5.81
C VAL A 186 9.14 -3.90 5.13
N VAL A 187 8.26 -2.93 5.38
CA VAL A 187 8.30 -1.60 4.76
C VAL A 187 8.68 -0.57 5.81
N ARG A 188 9.69 0.24 5.52
CA ARG A 188 10.05 1.43 6.29
C ARG A 188 9.46 2.67 5.63
N PHE A 189 8.68 3.43 6.39
CA PHE A 189 8.02 4.64 5.92
C PHE A 189 8.84 5.90 6.14
N THR A 190 8.45 7.00 5.49
CA THR A 190 9.07 8.34 5.67
C THR A 190 9.06 8.82 7.13
N ASN A 191 8.09 8.38 7.92
CA ASN A 191 8.01 8.69 9.36
C ASN A 191 8.91 7.79 10.23
N GLY A 192 9.74 6.93 9.62
CA GLY A 192 10.66 6.01 10.30
C GLY A 192 10.02 4.71 10.81
N ARG A 193 8.70 4.54 10.70
CA ARG A 193 8.03 3.32 11.17
C ARG A 193 8.30 2.16 10.23
N GLU A 194 8.45 0.98 10.82
CA GLU A 194 8.60 -0.28 10.10
C GLU A 194 7.39 -1.18 10.32
N LEU A 195 6.88 -1.75 9.24
CA LEU A 195 5.71 -2.61 9.28
C LEU A 195 5.90 -3.88 8.48
N LEU A 196 5.57 -5.01 9.11
CA LEU A 196 5.37 -6.28 8.43
C LEU A 196 4.02 -6.26 7.72
N CYS A 197 4.08 -6.58 6.45
CA CYS A 197 3.02 -6.34 5.50
C CYS A 197 2.34 -7.64 5.10
N VAL A 198 1.36 -8.06 5.89
CA VAL A 198 0.61 -9.30 5.63
C VAL A 198 -0.59 -9.03 4.70
N PRO A 199 -1.18 -10.07 4.07
CA PRO A 199 -2.36 -9.91 3.24
C PRO A 199 -3.56 -9.30 3.98
N THR A 200 -4.31 -8.47 3.27
CA THR A 200 -5.55 -7.82 3.69
C THR A 200 -6.64 -8.13 2.68
N GLU A 201 -7.90 -8.13 3.10
CA GLU A 201 -9.03 -8.30 2.20
C GLU A 201 -9.37 -6.99 1.47
N PHE A 202 -9.77 -7.08 0.22
CA PHE A 202 -10.34 -5.99 -0.56
C PHE A 202 -11.68 -6.49 -1.08
N THR A 203 -12.76 -5.75 -0.87
CA THR A 203 -14.11 -6.17 -1.27
C THR A 203 -14.67 -5.26 -2.34
N VAL A 204 -15.47 -5.84 -3.23
CA VAL A 204 -16.38 -5.13 -4.12
C VAL A 204 -17.78 -5.48 -3.63
N ASN A 205 -18.56 -4.45 -3.31
CA ASN A 205 -19.90 -4.62 -2.78
C ASN A 205 -20.93 -4.36 -3.88
N ASN A 206 -22.02 -5.13 -3.88
CA ASN A 206 -23.15 -4.94 -4.77
C ASN A 206 -24.02 -3.75 -4.33
N ALA A 207 -25.08 -3.45 -5.09
CA ALA A 207 -25.99 -2.33 -4.77
C ALA A 207 -26.75 -2.49 -3.44
N ASN A 208 -26.86 -3.72 -2.90
CA ASN A 208 -27.48 -4.01 -1.61
C ASN A 208 -26.47 -3.92 -0.45
N GLY A 209 -25.20 -3.66 -0.73
CA GLY A 209 -24.12 -3.60 0.26
C GLY A 209 -23.51 -4.97 0.61
N GLU A 210 -23.92 -6.05 -0.06
CA GLU A 210 -23.36 -7.39 0.14
C GLU A 210 -22.06 -7.54 -0.65
N ILE A 211 -21.17 -8.42 -0.19
CA ILE A 211 -19.90 -8.68 -0.89
C ILE A 211 -20.19 -9.47 -2.17
N GLU A 212 -19.88 -8.86 -3.31
CA GLU A 212 -20.01 -9.47 -4.63
C GLU A 212 -18.73 -10.22 -5.03
N ALA A 213 -17.57 -9.71 -4.62
CA ALA A 213 -16.28 -10.36 -4.77
C ALA A 213 -15.30 -9.85 -3.71
N SER A 214 -14.35 -10.71 -3.30
CA SER A 214 -13.23 -10.28 -2.45
C SER A 214 -11.87 -10.78 -2.95
N ARG A 215 -10.82 -10.03 -2.61
CA ARG A 215 -9.41 -10.30 -2.93
C ARG A 215 -8.55 -10.16 -1.69
N TRP A 216 -7.83 -11.22 -1.34
CA TRP A 216 -6.81 -11.20 -0.30
C TRP A 216 -5.43 -10.97 -0.92
N GLN A 217 -4.81 -9.83 -0.62
CA GLN A 217 -3.52 -9.44 -1.19
C GLN A 217 -2.73 -8.56 -0.20
N VAL A 218 -1.40 -8.51 -0.31
CA VAL A 218 -0.58 -7.56 0.46
C VAL A 218 -1.06 -6.12 0.20
N CYS A 219 -1.13 -5.29 1.25
CA CYS A 219 -1.75 -3.96 1.21
C CYS A 219 -0.96 -2.87 0.47
N TRP A 220 -0.20 -3.23 -0.57
CA TRP A 220 0.70 -2.33 -1.29
C TRP A 220 0.53 -2.43 -2.78
N ARG A 221 0.82 -1.30 -3.42
CA ARG A 221 1.14 -1.25 -4.84
C ARG A 221 2.58 -0.79 -4.99
N GLY A 222 3.28 -1.37 -5.96
CA GLY A 222 4.58 -0.85 -6.37
C GLY A 222 4.41 0.62 -6.76
N LEU A 223 5.17 1.48 -6.11
CA LEU A 223 5.34 2.85 -6.56
C LEU A 223 6.71 2.99 -7.16
N LEU A 224 6.73 3.84 -8.18
CA LEU A 224 7.87 4.63 -8.61
C LEU A 224 8.75 4.98 -7.42
#